data_AF-A0A3D2S759-F1
#
_entry.id   AF-A0A3D2S759-F1
#
_cell.length_a   1.000
_cell.length_b   1.000
_cell.length_c   1.000
_cell.angle_alpha   90.00
_cell.angle_beta   90.00
_cell.angle_gamma   90.00
#
_symmetry.space_group_name_H-M   'P 1'
#
loop_
_entity.id
_entity.type
_entity.pdbx_description
1 polymer ?
#
loop_
_entity_poly.entity_id
_entity_poly.type
_entity_poly.pdbx_seq_one_letter_code
_entity_poly.pdbx_strand_id
1 'polypeptide(L)'
;MGETFVVCDPGDPISIEVTGADDYTFTWSPSDIFDVDTGTLVTANPTAPTTLVTALGEGGECGDLLVEFTLIFAEEPVIEIADTVICGGDIITLDLLAEAGDTPCEPIPFINTT
;
A
#
# COMPACT_ATOMS: atom_id res chain seq x y z
N MET A 1 13.75 1.57 -10.56
CA MET A 1 13.20 0.37 -9.89
C MET A 1 12.37 0.92 -8.76
N GLY A 2 11.04 0.99 -8.93
CA GLY A 2 10.16 1.59 -7.93
C GLY A 2 10.11 0.71 -6.68
N GLU A 3 10.06 1.34 -5.51
CA GLU A 3 9.94 0.63 -4.24
C GLU A 3 8.52 0.05 -4.10
N THR A 4 8.39 -1.04 -3.37
CA THR A 4 7.09 -1.68 -3.08
C THR A 4 6.90 -1.73 -1.59
N PHE A 5 5.77 -1.23 -1.10
CA PHE A 5 5.41 -1.26 0.31
C PHE A 5 4.16 -2.10 0.51
N VAL A 6 4.15 -2.93 1.56
CA VAL A 6 3.07 -3.88 1.85
C VAL A 6 2.37 -3.48 3.15
N VAL A 7 1.05 -3.49 3.14
CA VAL A 7 0.15 -3.09 4.24
C VAL A 7 -0.75 -4.27 4.57
N CYS A 8 -0.88 -4.59 5.85
CA CYS A 8 -1.52 -5.83 6.31
C CYS A 8 -3.05 -5.72 6.43
N ASP A 9 -3.59 -4.53 6.70
CA ASP A 9 -5.00 -4.32 7.04
C ASP A 9 -5.69 -3.31 6.10
N PRO A 10 -6.95 -3.56 5.69
CA PRO A 10 -7.64 -2.73 4.71
C PRO A 10 -7.96 -1.37 5.31
N GLY A 11 -7.45 -0.32 4.67
CA GLY A 11 -7.68 1.06 5.11
C GLY A 11 -6.87 1.46 6.34
N ASP A 12 -5.85 0.68 6.72
CA ASP A 12 -4.91 1.13 7.75
C ASP A 12 -4.12 2.36 7.28
N PRO A 13 -4.04 3.41 8.10
CA PRO A 13 -3.36 4.65 7.72
C PRO A 13 -1.84 4.45 7.70
N ILE A 14 -1.21 4.86 6.61
CA ILE A 14 0.23 4.76 6.40
C ILE A 14 0.81 6.16 6.28
N SER A 15 1.70 6.53 7.19
CA SER A 15 2.43 7.79 7.06
C SER A 15 3.60 7.66 6.09
N ILE A 16 3.64 8.54 5.10
CA ILE A 16 4.72 8.65 4.11
C ILE A 16 5.39 9.99 4.30
N GLU A 17 6.69 9.97 4.55
CA GLU A 17 7.52 11.15 4.76
C GLU A 17 8.63 11.21 3.70
N VAL A 18 8.78 12.37 3.09
CA VAL A 18 9.90 12.69 2.19
C VAL A 18 10.92 13.50 2.98
N THR A 19 12.12 12.94 3.14
CA THR A 19 13.23 13.60 3.85
C THR A 19 14.30 14.07 2.87
N GLY A 20 14.93 15.22 3.14
CA GLY A 20 16.05 15.74 2.33
C GLY A 20 15.63 16.57 1.11
N ALA A 21 14.35 16.88 0.96
CA ALA A 21 13.80 17.67 -0.13
C ALA A 21 12.87 18.79 0.39
N ASP A 22 13.33 19.55 1.39
CA ASP A 22 12.53 20.58 2.07
C ASP A 22 12.20 21.78 1.16
N ASP A 23 13.00 22.03 0.12
CA ASP A 23 12.80 23.10 -0.86
C ASP A 23 11.78 22.72 -1.96
N TYR A 24 11.26 21.50 -1.93
CA TYR A 24 10.32 20.97 -2.92
C TYR A 24 8.87 21.02 -2.41
N THR A 25 7.94 21.34 -3.31
CA THR A 25 6.51 21.14 -3.08
C THR A 25 6.08 19.83 -3.72
N PHE A 26 5.79 18.82 -2.91
CA PHE A 26 5.33 17.51 -3.39
C PHE A 26 3.83 17.46 -3.59
N THR A 27 3.40 16.88 -4.71
CA THR A 27 2.01 16.57 -5.03
C THR A 27 1.87 15.06 -5.25
N TRP A 28 0.88 14.44 -4.60
CA TRP A 28 0.70 12.99 -4.54
C TRP A 28 -0.49 12.55 -5.41
N SER A 29 -0.34 11.42 -6.10
CA SER A 29 -1.37 10.83 -6.95
C SER A 29 -1.42 9.31 -6.77
N PRO A 30 -2.60 8.68 -6.73
CA PRO A 30 -3.95 9.29 -6.77
C PRO A 30 -4.30 10.01 -5.46
N SER A 31 -4.91 11.19 -5.52
CA SER A 31 -5.22 11.99 -4.32
C SER A 31 -6.30 11.37 -3.43
N ASP A 32 -7.18 10.52 -3.99
CA ASP A 32 -8.33 9.92 -3.28
C ASP A 32 -7.92 8.98 -2.13
N ILE A 33 -6.68 8.49 -2.13
CA ILE A 33 -6.17 7.61 -1.08
C ILE A 33 -5.45 8.39 0.02
N PHE A 34 -5.18 9.69 -0.14
CA PHE A 34 -4.42 10.48 0.82
C PHE A 34 -5.33 11.41 1.63
N ASP A 35 -5.03 11.60 2.92
CA ASP A 35 -5.69 12.62 3.75
C ASP A 35 -5.33 14.05 3.30
N VAL A 36 -4.09 14.21 2.85
CA VAL A 36 -3.54 15.41 2.21
C VAL A 36 -2.71 14.98 1.00
N ASP A 37 -3.00 15.55 -0.16
CA ASP A 37 -2.36 15.22 -1.44
C ASP A 37 -1.16 16.14 -1.76
N THR A 38 -0.77 16.99 -0.81
CA THR A 38 0.35 17.92 -0.96
C THR A 38 1.21 17.99 0.30
N GLY A 39 2.51 18.20 0.11
CA GLY A 39 3.49 18.33 1.18
C GLY A 39 4.40 17.11 1.33
N THR A 40 5.38 17.23 2.22
CA THR A 40 6.41 16.19 2.46
C THR A 40 5.95 15.08 3.38
N LEU A 41 4.92 15.30 4.20
CA LEU A 41 4.33 14.31 5.09
C LEU A 41 2.85 14.12 4.75
N VAL A 42 2.49 12.92 4.31
CA VAL A 42 1.12 12.56 3.95
C VAL A 42 0.73 11.24 4.60
N THR A 43 -0.58 11.00 4.73
CA THR A 43 -1.10 9.72 5.22
C THR A 43 -1.94 9.06 4.13
N ALA A 44 -1.53 7.88 3.68
CA ALA A 44 -2.22 7.06 2.68
C ALA A 44 -3.17 6.06 3.36
N ASN A 45 -4.35 5.88 2.79
CA ASN A 45 -5.39 4.93 3.20
C ASN A 45 -5.83 4.16 1.94
N PRO A 46 -5.02 3.18 1.46
CA PRO A 46 -5.33 2.45 0.25
C PRO A 46 -6.61 1.62 0.42
N THR A 47 -7.52 1.73 -0.54
CA THR A 47 -8.78 0.97 -0.59
C THR A 47 -8.75 -0.18 -1.61
N ALA A 48 -7.71 -0.24 -2.43
CA ALA A 48 -7.49 -1.27 -3.44
C ALA A 48 -6.22 -2.09 -3.12
N PRO A 49 -6.21 -3.40 -3.45
CA PRO A 49 -5.12 -4.31 -3.08
C PRO A 49 -3.78 -3.95 -3.73
N THR A 50 -3.80 -3.25 -4.87
CA THR A 50 -2.59 -2.73 -5.52
C THR A 50 -2.87 -1.32 -6.02
N THR A 51 -2.13 -0.34 -5.49
CA THR A 51 -2.23 1.06 -5.90
C THR A 51 -0.86 1.59 -6.28
N LEU A 52 -0.73 2.12 -7.51
CA LEU A 52 0.47 2.85 -7.92
C LEU A 52 0.40 4.27 -7.37
N VAL A 53 1.44 4.69 -6.66
CA VAL A 53 1.58 6.04 -6.11
C VAL A 53 2.70 6.78 -6.82
N THR A 54 2.42 8.03 -7.14
CA THR A 54 3.39 8.96 -7.73
C THR A 54 3.45 10.24 -6.89
N ALA A 55 4.67 10.68 -6.56
CA ALA A 55 4.94 11.97 -5.94
C ALA A 55 5.72 12.86 -6.93
N LEU A 56 5.16 14.03 -7.24
CA LEU A 56 5.78 15.06 -8.08
C LEU A 56 6.27 16.20 -7.19
N GLY A 57 7.58 16.36 -7.07
CA GLY A 57 8.21 17.50 -6.39
C GLY A 57 8.53 18.61 -7.40
N GLU A 58 7.91 19.78 -7.24
CA GLU A 58 8.19 20.98 -8.04
C GLU A 58 8.89 22.05 -7.20
N GLY A 59 9.72 22.88 -7.84
CA GLY A 59 10.26 24.11 -7.25
C GLY A 59 11.63 24.03 -6.58
N GLY A 60 12.26 22.86 -6.54
CA GLY A 60 13.62 22.73 -6.00
C GLY A 60 14.73 23.17 -6.97
N GLU A 61 15.92 23.42 -6.42
CA GLU A 61 17.07 23.93 -7.16
C GLU A 61 17.62 22.94 -8.21
N CYS A 62 17.32 21.65 -8.07
CA CYS A 62 17.74 20.59 -8.98
C CYS A 62 16.73 20.31 -10.11
N GLY A 63 15.69 21.14 -10.26
CA GLY A 63 14.57 20.89 -11.18
C GLY A 63 13.55 19.91 -10.59
N ASP A 64 12.55 19.54 -11.39
CA ASP A 64 11.43 18.71 -10.93
C ASP A 64 11.86 17.28 -10.59
N LEU A 65 11.30 16.73 -9.52
CA LEU A 65 11.54 15.37 -9.05
C LEU A 65 10.27 14.53 -9.21
N LEU A 66 10.40 13.31 -9.73
CA LEU A 66 9.29 12.35 -9.83
C LEU A 66 9.68 11.04 -9.16
N VAL A 67 8.88 10.63 -8.18
CA VAL A 67 9.06 9.41 -7.39
C VAL A 67 7.84 8.51 -7.60
N GLU A 68 8.07 7.23 -7.87
CA GLU A 68 7.02 6.24 -8.08
C GLU A 68 7.25 4.99 -7.23
N PHE A 69 6.21 4.53 -6.56
CA PHE A 69 6.22 3.29 -5.78
C PHE A 69 4.86 2.61 -5.81
N THR A 70 4.84 1.32 -5.50
CA THR A 70 3.59 0.54 -5.45
C THR A 70 3.22 0.25 -4.00
N LEU A 71 2.01 0.65 -3.61
CA LEU A 71 1.39 0.21 -2.38
C LEU A 71 0.62 -1.07 -2.65
N ILE A 72 0.91 -2.11 -1.89
CA ILE A 72 0.18 -3.37 -1.89
C ILE A 72 -0.52 -3.49 -0.55
N PHE A 73 -1.83 -3.70 -0.57
CA PHE A 73 -2.62 -4.04 0.60
C PHE A 73 -3.08 -5.50 0.44
N ALA A 74 -2.74 -6.36 1.39
CA ALA A 74 -3.12 -7.77 1.38
C ALA A 74 -4.54 -7.94 1.95
N GLU A 75 -5.52 -8.24 1.09
CA GLU A 75 -6.86 -8.57 1.57
C GLU A 75 -6.83 -9.87 2.38
N GLU A 76 -7.52 -9.88 3.54
CA GLU A 76 -7.63 -11.08 4.36
C GLU A 76 -8.33 -12.19 3.55
N PRO A 77 -7.82 -13.43 3.53
CA PRO A 77 -8.43 -14.51 2.76
C PRO A 77 -9.83 -14.81 3.28
N VAL A 78 -10.85 -14.58 2.44
CA VAL A 78 -12.24 -14.92 2.77
C VAL A 78 -12.40 -16.45 2.74
N ILE A 79 -12.81 -17.03 3.86
CA ILE A 79 -13.16 -18.45 3.95
C ILE A 79 -14.61 -18.62 3.51
N GLU A 80 -14.84 -19.02 2.26
CA GLU A 80 -16.16 -19.45 1.81
C GLU A 80 -16.36 -20.94 2.09
N ILE A 81 -17.32 -21.24 2.97
CA ILE A 81 -17.74 -22.63 3.21
C ILE A 81 -18.89 -22.94 2.24
N ALA A 82 -18.58 -23.69 1.18
CA ALA A 82 -19.57 -24.05 0.16
C ALA A 82 -20.64 -25.03 0.66
N ASP A 83 -20.41 -25.71 1.78
CA ASP A 83 -21.29 -26.76 2.28
C ASP A 83 -21.91 -26.41 3.65
N THR A 84 -23.24 -26.36 3.69
CA THR A 84 -24.03 -26.04 4.90
C THR A 84 -24.68 -27.29 5.51
N VAL A 85 -24.53 -28.47 4.88
CA VAL A 85 -25.14 -29.72 5.32
C VAL A 85 -24.11 -30.85 5.27
N ILE A 86 -23.59 -31.23 6.44
CA ILE A 86 -22.59 -32.29 6.57
C ILE A 86 -23.29 -33.59 6.97
N CYS A 87 -23.11 -34.66 6.20
CA CYS A 87 -23.60 -36.00 6.56
C CYS A 87 -22.52 -36.77 7.35
N GLY A 88 -22.95 -37.72 8.17
CA GLY A 88 -22.04 -38.54 8.97
C GLY A 88 -21.14 -39.40 8.08
N GLY A 89 -19.85 -39.05 8.01
CA GLY A 89 -18.85 -39.73 7.20
C GLY A 89 -18.22 -38.88 6.09
N ASP A 90 -18.72 -37.66 5.88
CA ASP A 90 -18.17 -36.75 4.88
C ASP A 90 -16.80 -36.20 5.31
N ILE A 91 -15.89 -36.10 4.34
CA ILE A 91 -14.59 -35.45 4.48
C ILE A 91 -14.69 -34.11 3.74
N ILE A 92 -14.57 -33.02 4.48
CA ILE A 92 -14.58 -31.67 3.91
C ILE A 92 -13.13 -31.28 3.59
N THR A 93 -12.88 -30.88 2.36
CA THR A 93 -11.63 -30.25 1.94
C THR A 93 -11.78 -28.73 2.07
N LEU A 94 -11.01 -28.15 3.00
CA LEU A 94 -10.90 -26.70 3.13
C LEU A 94 -9.87 -26.22 2.10
N ASP A 95 -10.34 -25.72 0.96
CA ASP A 95 -9.48 -25.02 0.01
C ASP A 95 -9.31 -23.57 0.49
N LEU A 96 -8.10 -23.22 0.90
CA LEU A 96 -7.71 -21.82 1.09
C LEU A 96 -7.44 -21.25 -0.30
N LEU A 97 -8.37 -20.44 -0.83
CA LEU A 97 -8.09 -19.53 -1.95
C LEU A 97 -7.26 -18.34 -1.43
N ALA A 98 -6.10 -18.62 -0.82
CA ALA A 98 -5.14 -17.60 -0.43
C ALA A 98 -4.19 -17.38 -1.63
N GLU A 99 -4.44 -16.35 -2.43
CA GLU A 99 -3.43 -15.86 -3.36
C GLU A 99 -2.51 -14.86 -2.64
N ALA A 100 -1.22 -15.21 -2.64
CA ALA A 100 -0.04 -14.42 -2.33
C ALA A 100 0.28 -14.06 -0.86
N GLY A 101 1.44 -14.58 -0.41
CA GLY A 101 2.40 -13.77 0.32
C GLY A 101 2.50 -13.99 1.82
N ASP A 102 3.08 -15.12 2.23
CA ASP A 102 3.73 -15.30 3.54
C ASP A 102 5.01 -14.44 3.63
N THR A 103 4.86 -13.13 3.40
CA THR A 103 5.90 -12.13 3.65
C THR A 103 5.58 -11.50 4.99
N PRO A 104 6.48 -11.59 6.00
CA PRO A 104 6.27 -10.88 7.24
C PRO A 104 6.07 -9.40 6.90
N CYS A 105 4.99 -8.81 7.41
CA CYS A 105 4.76 -7.38 7.35
C CYS A 105 5.95 -6.67 8.03
N GLU A 106 6.97 -6.33 7.25
CA GLU A 106 8.09 -5.56 7.74
C GLU A 106 7.68 -4.08 7.69
N PRO A 107 7.93 -3.31 8.77
CA PRO A 107 7.62 -1.89 8.76
C PRO A 107 8.34 -1.20 7.60
N ILE A 108 7.59 -0.36 6.89
CA ILE A 108 8.00 0.40 5.72
C ILE A 108 9.33 1.13 6.00
N PRO A 109 10.36 0.96 5.15
CA PRO A 109 11.58 1.77 5.24
C PRO A 109 11.27 3.21 4.80
N PHE A 110 11.77 4.18 5.56
CA PHE A 110 11.72 5.61 5.25
C PHE A 110 12.15 5.89 3.80
N ILE A 111 11.38 6.70 3.06
CA ILE A 111 11.75 7.13 1.71
C ILE A 111 12.85 8.20 1.87
N ASN A 112 14.11 7.77 1.85
CA ASN A 112 15.24 8.69 1.94
C ASN A 112 15.66 9.11 0.51
N THR A 113 15.12 10.22 0.03
CA THR A 113 15.56 10.81 -1.25
C THR A 113 16.88 11.54 -1.02
N THR A 114 17.99 10.98 -1.53
CA THR A 114 19.32 11.64 -1.56
C THR A 114 19.60 12.21 -2.94
#